data_AF-A0A0P9VTT4-F1
#
_entry.id   AF-A0A0P9VTT4-F1
#
_cell.length_a   1.000
_cell.length_b   1.000
_cell.length_c   1.000
_cell.angle_alpha   90.00
_cell.angle_beta   90.00
_cell.angle_gamma   90.00
#
_symmetry.space_group_name_H-M   'P 1'
#
loop_
_entity.id
_entity.type
_entity.pdbx_description
1 polymer ?
#
loop_
_entity_poly.entity_id
_entity_poly.type
_entity_poly.pdbx_seq_one_letter_code
_entity_poly.pdbx_strand_id
1 'polypeptide(L)'
;MPAWRWCSSVGLLGTLLGWTNRPVSGLQAVELWPLSELPVVGRVFVQNPLVYLTVVIFIAVVWLLDRTRTGLRLRAVGENPQAADAAGISVLGYRLAAIVAGSALMGLAGGFIAVLSTKMWIADMTGGRGWIAVSLVIFARWSPWRALAGALLFGGIEALIPQLAATGVRLPQYFVLMTPYAVTLLVMVWVASGKRQSSSQPGALGEPYIREERR
;
A
#
# COMPACT_ATOMS: atom_id res chain seq x y z
N MET A 1 -29.29 -2.39 -20.59
CA MET A 1 -30.23 -2.82 -19.53
C MET A 1 -30.20 -4.31 -19.10
N PRO A 2 -29.39 -5.26 -19.64
CA PRO A 2 -29.46 -6.67 -19.19
C PRO A 2 -28.53 -7.05 -18.01
N ALA A 3 -27.50 -6.27 -17.69
CA ALA A 3 -26.51 -6.63 -16.66
C ALA A 3 -27.08 -6.66 -15.22
N TRP A 4 -28.09 -5.84 -14.93
CA TRP A 4 -28.69 -5.75 -13.59
C TRP A 4 -29.48 -7.01 -13.19
N ARG A 5 -30.12 -7.70 -14.16
CA ARG A 5 -30.91 -8.92 -13.87
C ARG A 5 -30.02 -10.12 -13.55
N TRP A 6 -28.80 -10.14 -14.09
CA TRP A 6 -27.79 -11.18 -13.78
C TRP A 6 -27.17 -10.97 -12.39
N CYS A 7 -26.95 -9.73 -11.97
CA CYS A 7 -26.40 -9.44 -10.65
C CYS A 7 -27.41 -9.78 -9.52
N SER A 8 -28.70 -9.50 -9.75
CA SER A 8 -29.76 -9.86 -8.78
C SER A 8 -29.96 -11.37 -8.65
N SER A 9 -29.88 -12.13 -9.75
CA SER A 9 -30.07 -13.58 -9.71
C SER A 9 -28.89 -14.31 -9.06
N VAL A 10 -27.66 -13.85 -9.27
CA VAL A 10 -26.47 -14.39 -8.58
C VAL A 10 -26.49 -14.06 -7.08
N GLY A 11 -26.92 -12.86 -6.69
CA GLY A 11 -27.10 -12.49 -5.28
C GLY A 11 -28.15 -13.36 -4.58
N LEU A 12 -29.31 -13.55 -5.21
CA LEU A 12 -30.38 -14.43 -4.69
C LEU A 12 -29.94 -15.90 -4.59
N LEU A 13 -29.26 -16.43 -5.61
CA LEU A 13 -28.69 -17.78 -5.59
C LEU A 13 -27.65 -17.94 -4.46
N GLY A 14 -26.80 -16.94 -4.23
CA GLY A 14 -25.83 -16.94 -3.14
C GLY A 14 -26.49 -16.98 -1.76
N THR A 15 -27.59 -16.26 -1.58
CA THR A 15 -28.37 -16.29 -0.32
C THR A 15 -29.11 -17.61 -0.11
N LEU A 16 -29.67 -18.20 -1.18
CA LEU A 16 -30.43 -19.47 -1.11
C LEU A 16 -29.51 -20.68 -0.89
N LEU A 17 -28.29 -20.64 -1.42
CA LEU A 17 -27.30 -21.71 -1.25
C LEU A 17 -26.50 -21.59 0.06
N GLY A 18 -26.71 -20.53 0.86
CA GLY A 18 -26.02 -20.33 2.14
C GLY A 18 -24.54 -19.96 2.00
N TRP A 19 -24.16 -19.30 0.90
CA TRP A 19 -22.77 -18.90 0.61
C TRP A 19 -22.35 -17.60 1.33
N THR A 20 -23.29 -16.96 2.03
CA THR A 20 -23.07 -15.72 2.77
C THR A 20 -22.93 -15.99 4.27
N ASN A 21 -22.00 -15.26 4.93
CA ASN A 21 -21.78 -15.26 6.39
C ASN A 21 -21.17 -16.50 7.04
N ARG A 22 -20.13 -17.10 6.43
CA ARG A 22 -19.19 -17.90 7.24
C ARG A 22 -18.04 -17.00 7.71
N PRO A 23 -17.96 -16.66 9.01
CA PRO A 23 -16.81 -15.95 9.53
C PRO A 23 -15.58 -16.84 9.32
N VAL A 24 -14.59 -16.30 8.64
CA VAL A 24 -13.29 -16.97 8.55
C VAL A 24 -12.66 -16.86 9.93
N SER A 25 -12.10 -17.95 10.45
CA SER A 25 -11.24 -17.91 11.63
C SER A 25 -10.09 -16.96 11.35
N GLY A 26 -10.22 -15.72 11.82
CA GLY A 26 -9.21 -14.69 11.65
C GLY A 26 -7.88 -15.17 12.25
N LEU A 27 -6.78 -14.75 11.63
CA LEU A 27 -5.44 -15.09 12.12
C LEU A 27 -5.28 -14.62 13.56
N GLN A 28 -4.85 -15.51 14.44
CA GLN A 28 -4.61 -15.20 15.84
C GLN A 28 -3.33 -14.36 15.96
N ALA A 29 -3.33 -13.41 16.89
CA ALA A 29 -2.14 -12.63 17.21
C ALA A 29 -1.03 -13.58 17.69
N VAL A 30 0.17 -13.41 17.15
CA VAL A 30 1.35 -14.18 17.58
C VAL A 30 2.15 -13.29 18.51
N GLU A 31 2.32 -13.74 19.75
CA GLU A 31 3.12 -13.07 20.75
C GLU A 31 4.58 -13.49 20.57
N LEU A 32 5.46 -12.53 20.26
CA LEU A 32 6.90 -12.77 20.20
C LEU A 32 7.48 -12.68 21.63
N TRP A 33 7.60 -13.83 22.29
CA TRP A 33 8.34 -13.98 23.55
C TRP A 33 9.83 -13.77 23.29
N PRO A 34 10.55 -12.79 23.89
CA PRO A 34 10.34 -12.13 25.20
C PRO A 34 10.08 -10.60 25.15
N LEU A 35 9.76 -10.02 23.99
CA LEU A 35 9.57 -8.56 23.84
C LEU A 35 8.16 -8.08 24.26
N SER A 36 7.24 -8.98 24.55
CA SER A 36 5.86 -8.69 24.97
C SER A 36 5.72 -8.21 26.42
N GLU A 37 6.75 -8.38 27.27
CA GLU A 37 6.69 -8.06 28.70
C GLU A 37 7.08 -6.61 29.05
N LEU A 38 7.51 -5.79 28.08
CA LEU A 38 7.88 -4.39 28.33
C LEU A 38 6.63 -3.51 28.52
N PRO A 39 6.48 -2.78 29.65
CA PRO A 39 5.21 -2.15 30.08
C PRO A 39 4.70 -1.01 29.19
N VAL A 40 5.49 -0.56 28.20
CA VAL A 40 5.12 0.53 27.27
C VAL A 40 5.23 0.12 25.80
N VAL A 41 6.18 -0.77 25.47
CA VAL A 41 6.46 -1.20 24.08
C VAL A 41 5.91 -2.61 23.79
N GLY A 42 5.61 -3.41 24.82
CA GLY A 42 5.14 -4.80 24.68
C GLY A 42 3.81 -4.94 23.95
N ARG A 43 2.88 -3.98 24.10
CA ARG A 43 1.62 -3.95 23.32
C ARG A 43 1.83 -3.67 21.82
N VAL A 44 2.95 -3.07 21.43
CA VAL A 44 3.31 -2.90 20.00
C VAL A 44 3.83 -4.22 19.42
N PHE A 45 4.28 -5.16 20.26
CA PHE A 45 4.78 -6.49 19.85
C PHE A 45 3.74 -7.62 19.97
N VAL A 46 2.51 -7.32 20.43
CA VAL A 46 1.37 -8.23 20.27
C VAL A 46 0.64 -7.83 18.99
N GLN A 47 1.11 -8.37 17.86
CA GLN A 47 0.61 -8.00 16.53
C GLN A 47 0.26 -9.24 15.72
N ASN A 48 -0.65 -9.05 14.77
CA ASN A 48 -1.00 -10.10 13.83
C ASN A 48 0.23 -10.50 13.00
N PRO A 49 0.39 -11.80 12.64
CA PRO A 49 1.49 -12.28 11.81
C PRO A 49 1.72 -11.48 10.52
N LEU A 50 0.65 -10.90 9.97
CA LEU A 50 0.74 -10.07 8.76
C LEU A 50 1.45 -8.74 8.98
N VAL A 51 1.42 -8.16 10.18
CA VAL A 51 2.17 -6.94 10.49
C VAL A 51 3.67 -7.24 10.41
N TYR A 52 4.11 -8.35 11.01
CA TYR A 52 5.48 -8.82 10.91
C TYR A 52 5.87 -9.14 9.46
N LEU A 53 5.00 -9.82 8.72
CA LEU A 53 5.22 -10.09 7.30
C LEU A 53 5.40 -8.79 6.50
N THR A 54 4.63 -7.74 6.80
CA THR A 54 4.72 -6.45 6.10
C THR A 54 6.07 -5.79 6.35
N VAL A 55 6.59 -5.83 7.58
CA VAL A 55 7.93 -5.33 7.92
C VAL A 55 9.01 -6.10 7.18
N VAL A 56 8.92 -7.44 7.16
CA VAL A 56 9.87 -8.30 6.43
C VAL A 56 9.84 -8.00 4.93
N ILE A 57 8.64 -7.89 4.33
CA ILE A 57 8.49 -7.53 2.92
C ILE A 57 9.09 -6.15 2.64
N PHE A 58 8.83 -5.17 3.50
CA PHE A 58 9.38 -3.82 3.33
C PHE A 58 10.92 -3.84 3.35
N ILE A 59 11.52 -4.50 4.35
CA ILE A 59 12.99 -4.62 4.44
C ILE A 59 13.54 -5.37 3.23
N ALA A 60 12.89 -6.45 2.79
CA ALA A 60 13.29 -7.21 1.61
C ALA A 60 13.25 -6.36 0.34
N VAL A 61 12.21 -5.53 0.16
CA VAL A 61 12.08 -4.62 -0.99
C VAL A 61 13.15 -3.53 -0.95
N VAL A 62 13.40 -2.91 0.20
CA VAL A 62 14.46 -1.90 0.36
C VAL A 62 15.82 -2.51 0.06
N TRP A 63 16.11 -3.68 0.64
CA TRP A 63 17.36 -4.39 0.40
C TRP A 63 17.53 -4.78 -1.07
N LEU A 64 16.46 -5.27 -1.71
CA LEU A 64 16.47 -5.60 -3.14
C LEU A 64 16.75 -4.36 -3.99
N LEU A 65 16.11 -3.23 -3.70
CA LEU A 65 16.29 -1.99 -4.47
C LEU A 65 17.65 -1.33 -4.26
N ASP A 66 18.20 -1.35 -3.04
CA ASP A 66 19.43 -0.62 -2.69
C ASP A 66 20.70 -1.47 -2.75
N ARG A 67 20.61 -2.79 -2.56
CA ARG A 67 21.79 -3.63 -2.34
C ARG A 67 22.01 -4.73 -3.38
N THR A 68 21.01 -5.03 -4.22
CA THR A 68 21.13 -6.12 -5.20
C THR A 68 21.41 -5.64 -6.61
N ARG A 69 22.02 -6.53 -7.42
CA ARG A 69 22.27 -6.27 -8.86
C ARG A 69 20.98 -6.04 -9.63
N THR A 70 19.89 -6.72 -9.25
CA THR A 70 18.58 -6.57 -9.90
C THR A 70 17.97 -5.20 -9.61
N GLY A 71 18.10 -4.69 -8.38
CA GLY A 71 17.67 -3.33 -8.02
C GLY A 71 18.43 -2.23 -8.77
N LEU A 72 19.76 -2.35 -8.87
CA LEU A 72 20.59 -1.43 -9.65
C LEU A 72 20.20 -1.43 -11.14
N ARG A 73 19.98 -2.61 -11.73
CA ARG A 73 19.51 -2.73 -13.12
C ARG A 73 18.13 -2.13 -13.33
N LEU A 74 17.21 -2.31 -12.37
CA LEU A 74 15.88 -1.71 -12.43
C LEU A 74 15.94 -0.18 -12.41
N ARG A 75 16.81 0.41 -11.57
CA ARG A 75 17.05 1.86 -11.52
C ARG A 75 17.67 2.37 -12.81
N ALA A 76 18.67 1.67 -13.35
CA ALA A 76 19.30 2.02 -14.63
C ALA A 76 18.29 2.02 -15.79
N VAL A 77 17.38 1.02 -15.82
CA VAL A 77 16.29 0.96 -16.81
C VAL A 77 15.31 2.14 -16.67
N GLY A 78 15.10 2.64 -15.45
CA GLY A 78 14.28 3.83 -15.20
C GLY A 78 14.97 5.15 -15.56
N GLU A 79 16.29 5.24 -15.36
CA GLU A 79 17.06 6.44 -15.70
C GLU A 79 17.26 6.59 -17.20
N ASN A 80 17.82 5.57 -17.87
CA ASN A 80 18.05 5.58 -19.31
C ASN A 80 17.85 4.16 -19.91
N PRO A 81 16.69 3.87 -20.51
CA PRO A 81 16.39 2.55 -21.05
C PRO A 81 17.26 2.21 -22.28
N GLN A 82 17.66 3.19 -23.08
CA GLN A 82 18.52 2.98 -24.24
C GLN A 82 19.92 2.53 -23.81
N ALA A 83 20.49 3.19 -22.80
CA ALA A 83 21.78 2.80 -22.22
C ALA A 83 21.72 1.41 -21.56
N ALA A 84 20.60 1.07 -20.91
CA ALA A 84 20.40 -0.24 -20.32
C ALA A 84 20.33 -1.37 -21.37
N ASP A 85 19.65 -1.17 -22.51
CA ASP A 85 19.61 -2.18 -23.59
C ASP A 85 20.98 -2.32 -24.27
N ALA A 86 21.72 -1.22 -24.45
CA ALA A 86 23.10 -1.26 -24.94
C ALA A 86 24.04 -2.07 -24.02
N ALA A 87 23.79 -2.07 -22.71
CA ALA A 87 24.49 -2.91 -21.73
C ALA A 87 23.98 -4.37 -21.67
N GLY A 88 23.04 -4.76 -22.53
CA GLY A 88 22.47 -6.10 -22.61
C GLY A 88 21.37 -6.39 -21.58
N ILE A 89 20.78 -5.37 -20.95
CA ILE A 89 19.71 -5.51 -19.96
C ILE A 89 18.35 -5.44 -20.67
N SER A 90 17.50 -6.45 -20.48
CA SER A 90 16.17 -6.50 -21.08
C SER A 90 15.18 -5.51 -20.44
N VAL A 91 15.11 -4.27 -20.95
CA VAL A 91 14.23 -3.19 -20.45
C VAL A 91 12.78 -3.64 -20.21
N LEU A 92 12.17 -4.31 -21.20
CA LEU A 92 10.78 -4.75 -21.12
C LEU A 92 10.57 -5.80 -20.01
N GLY A 93 11.53 -6.71 -19.83
CA GLY A 93 11.49 -7.71 -18.77
C GLY A 93 11.50 -7.09 -17.37
N TYR A 94 12.37 -6.10 -17.13
CA TYR A 94 12.42 -5.40 -15.85
C TYR A 94 11.18 -4.54 -15.60
N ARG A 95 10.63 -3.87 -16.63
CA ARG A 95 9.37 -3.09 -16.52
C ARG A 95 8.19 -4.00 -16.16
N LEU A 96 8.04 -5.12 -16.85
CA LEU A 96 6.98 -6.10 -16.56
C LEU A 96 7.13 -6.72 -15.17
N ALA A 97 8.35 -7.13 -14.80
CA ALA A 97 8.61 -7.69 -13.47
C ALA A 97 8.26 -6.71 -12.35
N ALA A 98 8.56 -5.42 -12.52
CA ALA A 98 8.21 -4.38 -11.56
C ALA A 98 6.69 -4.20 -11.42
N ILE A 99 5.95 -4.19 -12.54
CA ILE A 99 4.49 -4.09 -12.54
C ILE A 99 3.85 -5.30 -11.85
N VAL A 100 4.29 -6.52 -12.19
CA VAL A 100 3.78 -7.75 -11.60
C VAL A 100 4.07 -7.79 -10.09
N ALA A 101 5.30 -7.48 -9.68
CA ALA A 101 5.67 -7.45 -8.27
C ALA A 101 4.86 -6.41 -7.48
N GLY A 102 4.71 -5.19 -8.01
CA GLY A 102 3.90 -4.15 -7.38
C GLY A 102 2.42 -4.53 -7.28
N SER A 103 1.87 -5.15 -8.31
CA SER A 103 0.47 -5.60 -8.34
C SER A 103 0.23 -6.76 -7.37
N ALA A 104 1.19 -7.68 -7.22
CA ALA A 104 1.13 -8.75 -6.23
C ALA A 104 1.11 -8.20 -4.80
N LEU A 105 1.94 -7.19 -4.49
CA LEU A 105 1.93 -6.51 -3.19
C LEU A 105 0.60 -5.80 -2.91
N MET A 106 0.01 -5.15 -3.93
CA MET A 106 -1.32 -4.54 -3.80
C MET A 106 -2.43 -5.58 -3.60
N GLY A 107 -2.33 -6.74 -4.26
CA GLY A 107 -3.23 -7.88 -4.02
C GLY A 107 -3.15 -8.42 -2.60
N LEU A 108 -1.94 -8.55 -2.05
CA LEU A 108 -1.72 -8.93 -0.65
C LEU A 108 -2.33 -7.92 0.33
N ALA A 109 -2.20 -6.62 0.05
CA ALA A 109 -2.81 -5.56 0.85
C ALA A 109 -4.36 -5.64 0.83
N GLY A 110 -4.98 -5.96 -0.31
CA GLY A 110 -6.41 -6.21 -0.39
C GLY A 110 -6.86 -7.44 0.40
N GLY A 111 -6.09 -8.52 0.32
CA GLY A 111 -6.32 -9.74 1.11
C GLY A 111 -6.25 -9.50 2.62
N PHE A 112 -5.33 -8.63 3.07
CA PHE A 112 -5.24 -8.21 4.47
C PHE A 112 -6.56 -7.59 4.98
N ILE A 113 -7.18 -6.70 4.20
CA ILE A 113 -8.45 -6.06 4.59
C ILE A 113 -9.56 -7.10 4.76
N ALA A 114 -9.67 -8.05 3.82
CA ALA A 114 -10.71 -9.08 3.86
C ALA A 114 -10.53 -10.06 5.03
N VAL A 115 -9.30 -10.48 5.33
CA VAL A 115 -9.01 -11.54 6.32
C VAL A 115 -8.93 -11.00 7.75
N LEU A 116 -8.32 -9.83 7.96
CA LEU A 116 -8.03 -9.31 9.30
C LEU A 116 -9.00 -8.21 9.74
N SER A 117 -9.34 -7.28 8.86
CA SER A 117 -10.16 -6.12 9.25
C SER A 117 -11.61 -6.54 9.51
N THR A 118 -12.19 -7.31 8.60
CA THR A 118 -13.63 -7.57 8.62
C THR A 118 -13.97 -9.02 8.96
N LYS A 119 -13.01 -9.95 8.84
CA LYS A 119 -13.18 -11.42 9.02
C LYS A 119 -14.35 -12.03 8.21
N MET A 120 -14.88 -11.23 7.30
CA MET A 120 -16.09 -11.40 6.52
C MET A 120 -15.99 -10.43 5.35
N TRP A 121 -16.48 -10.84 4.20
CA TRP A 121 -16.53 -9.94 3.05
C TRP A 121 -17.73 -9.01 3.18
N ILE A 122 -17.50 -7.70 3.19
CA ILE A 122 -18.52 -6.66 3.17
C ILE A 122 -18.28 -5.79 1.94
N ALA A 123 -19.36 -5.42 1.24
CA ALA A 123 -19.29 -4.47 0.14
C ALA A 123 -18.72 -3.13 0.64
N ASP A 124 -17.84 -2.52 -0.15
CA ASP A 124 -17.17 -1.26 0.18
C ASP A 124 -16.23 -1.33 1.41
N MET A 125 -15.65 -2.49 1.70
CA MET A 125 -14.67 -2.65 2.79
C MET A 125 -13.44 -1.73 2.65
N THR A 126 -13.05 -1.41 1.41
CA THR A 126 -11.95 -0.49 1.13
C THR A 126 -12.33 0.96 1.39
N GLY A 127 -13.63 1.30 1.37
CA GLY A 127 -14.14 2.61 1.79
C GLY A 127 -13.50 3.79 1.04
N GLY A 128 -13.18 3.60 -0.25
CA GLY A 128 -12.52 4.61 -1.06
C GLY A 128 -11.06 4.92 -0.72
N ARG A 129 -10.40 4.23 0.23
CA ARG A 129 -9.03 4.53 0.70
C ARG A 129 -7.90 4.46 -0.35
N GLY A 130 -8.19 4.07 -1.59
CA GLY A 130 -7.22 3.98 -2.68
C GLY A 130 -6.50 5.30 -3.01
N TRP A 131 -7.14 6.45 -2.74
CA TRP A 131 -6.53 7.77 -2.96
C TRP A 131 -5.31 8.04 -2.05
N ILE A 132 -5.25 7.38 -0.88
CA ILE A 132 -4.12 7.48 0.05
C ILE A 132 -2.87 6.91 -0.61
N ALA A 133 -2.99 5.80 -1.35
CA ALA A 133 -1.87 5.19 -2.05
C ALA A 133 -1.27 6.14 -3.11
N VAL A 134 -2.13 6.82 -3.88
CA VAL A 134 -1.69 7.82 -4.88
C VAL A 134 -0.96 8.97 -4.19
N SER A 135 -1.52 9.49 -3.11
CA SER A 135 -0.93 10.58 -2.33
C SER A 135 0.44 10.19 -1.75
N LEU A 136 0.54 8.97 -1.23
CA LEU A 136 1.77 8.44 -0.64
C LEU A 136 2.88 8.28 -1.67
N VAL A 137 2.58 7.82 -2.89
CA VAL A 137 3.57 7.74 -3.98
C VAL A 137 4.13 9.13 -4.32
N ILE A 138 3.27 10.16 -4.33
CA ILE A 138 3.68 11.54 -4.58
C ILE A 138 4.62 12.04 -3.48
N PHE A 139 4.27 11.84 -2.20
CA PHE A 139 5.09 12.30 -1.07
C PHE A 139 6.37 11.49 -0.87
N ALA A 140 6.35 10.20 -1.22
CA ALA A 140 7.50 9.31 -1.10
C ALA A 140 8.68 9.76 -1.99
N ARG A 141 8.41 10.45 -3.10
CA ARG A 141 9.42 10.99 -4.03
C ARG A 141 10.54 9.97 -4.32
N TRP A 142 10.15 8.78 -4.81
CA TRP A 142 11.06 7.68 -5.17
C TRP A 142 11.93 7.12 -4.03
N SER A 143 11.71 7.54 -2.78
CA SER A 143 12.39 7.04 -1.60
C SER A 143 11.50 6.05 -0.83
N PRO A 144 11.93 4.78 -0.65
CA PRO A 144 11.19 3.81 0.16
C PRO A 144 11.01 4.22 1.62
N TRP A 145 11.99 4.92 2.19
CA TRP A 145 11.94 5.35 3.59
C TRP A 145 10.89 6.44 3.82
N ARG A 146 10.74 7.36 2.86
CA ARG A 146 9.67 8.36 2.88
C ARG A 146 8.29 7.72 2.69
N ALA A 147 8.20 6.68 1.86
CA ALA A 147 6.96 5.92 1.69
C ALA A 147 6.52 5.29 3.03
N LEU A 148 7.45 4.71 3.79
CA LEU A 148 7.17 4.14 5.11
C LEU A 148 6.70 5.20 6.11
N ALA A 149 7.40 6.34 6.18
CA ALA A 149 7.01 7.44 7.07
C ALA A 149 5.60 7.95 6.74
N GLY A 150 5.27 8.11 5.45
CA GLY A 150 3.93 8.45 4.99
C GLY A 150 2.90 7.39 5.40
N ALA A 151 3.19 6.10 5.15
CA ALA A 151 2.29 5.00 5.47
C ALA A 151 1.95 4.95 6.97
N LEU A 152 2.95 5.13 7.83
CA LEU A 152 2.77 5.14 9.28
C LEU A 152 1.92 6.33 9.74
N LEU A 153 2.13 7.51 9.15
CA LEU A 153 1.35 8.71 9.47
C LEU A 153 -0.13 8.51 9.09
N PHE A 154 -0.40 8.06 7.86
CA PHE A 154 -1.75 7.78 7.38
C PHE A 154 -2.44 6.68 8.18
N GLY A 155 -1.76 5.55 8.40
CA GLY A 155 -2.30 4.43 9.17
C GLY A 155 -2.54 4.77 10.65
N GLY A 156 -1.65 5.55 11.26
CA GLY A 156 -1.81 6.02 12.63
C GLY A 156 -3.05 6.89 12.80
N ILE A 157 -3.34 7.76 11.83
CA ILE A 157 -4.53 8.62 11.86
C ILE A 157 -5.80 7.83 11.61
N GLU A 158 -5.79 6.89 10.65
CA GLU A 158 -6.93 5.98 10.46
C GLU A 158 -7.24 5.16 11.72
N ALA A 159 -6.23 4.77 12.48
CA ALA A 159 -6.39 4.05 13.76
C ALA A 159 -6.84 4.95 14.92
N LEU A 160 -6.51 6.24 14.89
CA LEU A 160 -6.90 7.22 15.91
C LEU A 160 -8.38 7.60 15.82
N ILE A 161 -8.94 7.67 14.61
CA ILE A 161 -10.35 8.04 14.37
C ILE A 161 -11.35 7.20 15.21
N PRO A 162 -11.36 5.86 15.16
CA PRO A 162 -12.31 5.07 15.94
C PRO A 162 -12.06 5.17 17.45
N GLN A 163 -10.83 5.40 17.90
CA GLN A 163 -10.51 5.58 19.32
C GLN A 163 -11.04 6.92 19.86
N LEU A 164 -10.94 7.99 19.06
CA LEU A 164 -11.51 9.29 19.40
C LEU A 164 -13.04 9.22 19.49
N ALA A 165 -13.68 8.49 18.56
CA ALA A 165 -15.12 8.23 18.59
C ALA A 165 -15.52 7.42 19.84
N ALA A 166 -14.71 6.43 20.25
CA ALA A 166 -14.96 5.63 21.45
C ALA A 166 -14.80 6.42 22.76
N THR A 167 -14.04 7.52 22.76
CA THR A 167 -13.81 8.39 23.93
C THR A 167 -15.01 9.33 24.20
N GLY A 168 -16.08 9.25 23.40
CA GLY A 168 -17.35 9.96 23.67
C GLY A 168 -17.36 11.44 23.25
N VAL A 169 -16.30 11.93 22.59
CA VAL A 169 -16.28 13.27 22.02
C VAL A 169 -17.25 13.31 20.84
N ARG A 170 -18.38 14.01 20.99
CA ARG A 170 -19.40 14.21 19.95
C ARG A 170 -18.90 15.23 18.90
N LEU A 171 -17.85 14.88 18.17
CA LEU A 171 -17.45 15.62 16.98
C LEU A 171 -18.47 15.33 15.87
N PRO A 172 -19.00 16.36 15.18
CA PRO A 172 -19.82 16.14 14.01
C PRO A 172 -19.08 15.27 12.98
N GLN A 173 -19.76 14.26 12.44
CA GLN A 173 -19.18 13.25 11.53
C GLN A 173 -18.41 13.88 10.35
N TYR A 174 -18.80 15.07 9.91
CA TYR A 174 -18.13 15.83 8.86
C TYR A 174 -16.67 16.18 9.20
N PHE A 175 -16.36 16.54 10.46
CA PHE A 175 -14.98 16.84 10.85
C PHE A 175 -14.10 15.59 10.83
N VAL A 176 -14.65 14.44 11.24
CA VAL A 176 -13.97 13.15 11.23
C VAL A 176 -13.76 12.62 9.81
N LEU A 177 -14.66 12.92 8.88
CA LEU A 177 -14.49 12.58 7.46
C LEU A 177 -13.52 13.53 6.75
N MET A 178 -13.33 14.75 7.26
CA MET A 178 -12.39 15.73 6.72
C MET A 178 -10.94 15.54 7.20
N THR A 179 -10.71 14.89 8.35
CA THR A 179 -9.36 14.73 8.92
C THR A 179 -8.36 14.06 7.97
N PRO A 180 -8.67 13.00 7.21
CA PRO A 180 -7.71 12.42 6.28
C PRO A 180 -7.24 13.44 5.24
N TYR A 181 -8.15 14.23 4.69
CA TYR A 181 -7.85 15.26 3.68
C TYR A 181 -7.12 16.46 4.27
N ALA A 182 -7.51 16.92 5.46
CA ALA A 182 -6.83 18.02 6.14
C ALA A 182 -5.36 17.66 6.41
N VAL A 183 -5.12 16.42 6.82
CA VAL A 183 -3.78 15.90 7.07
C VAL A 183 -2.98 15.80 5.78
N THR A 184 -3.54 15.31 4.68
CA THR A 184 -2.79 15.25 3.41
C THR A 184 -2.39 16.62 2.95
N LEU A 185 -3.27 17.61 3.12
CA LEU A 185 -2.97 19.02 2.87
C LEU A 185 -1.82 19.49 3.74
N LEU A 186 -1.84 19.18 5.05
CA LEU A 186 -0.79 19.59 5.99
C LEU A 186 0.55 18.93 5.67
N VAL A 187 0.57 17.63 5.40
CA VAL A 187 1.76 16.87 5.00
C VAL A 187 2.29 17.38 3.66
N MET A 188 1.41 17.66 2.71
CA MET A 188 1.77 18.21 1.40
C MET A 188 2.40 19.59 1.54
N VAL A 189 1.81 20.48 2.34
CA VAL A 189 2.38 21.79 2.65
C VAL A 189 3.75 21.64 3.31
N TRP A 190 3.89 20.73 4.28
CA TRP A 190 5.16 20.50 4.96
C TRP A 190 6.25 19.97 4.01
N VAL A 191 5.91 18.99 3.17
CA VAL A 191 6.83 18.42 2.16
C VAL A 191 7.19 19.46 1.09
N ALA A 192 6.23 20.28 0.67
CA ALA A 192 6.44 21.36 -0.31
C ALA A 192 7.27 22.52 0.27
N SER A 193 7.19 22.74 1.59
CA SER A 193 8.00 23.74 2.30
C SER A 193 9.45 23.30 2.53
N GLY A 194 9.72 21.98 2.44
CA GLY A 194 11.07 21.43 2.47
C GLY A 194 11.87 21.82 1.22
N LYS A 195 13.17 22.11 1.39
CA LYS A 195 14.09 22.45 0.28
C LYS A 195 13.92 21.48 -0.89
N ARG A 196 13.82 22.06 -2.10
CA ARG A 196 13.66 21.40 -3.41
C ARG A 196 14.81 20.41 -3.64
N GLN A 197 14.73 19.21 -3.07
CA GLN A 197 15.74 18.18 -3.33
C GLN A 197 15.66 17.81 -4.81
N SER A 198 16.77 18.03 -5.50
CA SER A 198 16.96 17.80 -6.92
C SER A 198 16.69 16.34 -7.30
N SER A 199 15.91 16.14 -8.36
CA SER A 199 16.01 15.04 -9.31
C SER A 199 16.19 13.61 -8.77
N SER A 200 15.25 13.11 -7.95
CA SER A 200 15.13 11.66 -7.70
C SER A 200 14.17 10.96 -8.67
N GLN A 201 13.64 11.69 -9.66
CA GLN A 201 12.73 11.13 -10.65
C GLN A 201 13.54 10.37 -11.72
N PRO A 202 13.15 9.14 -12.09
CA PRO A 202 13.75 8.42 -13.19
C PRO A 202 13.67 9.27 -14.48
N GLY A 203 14.79 9.38 -15.19
CA GLY A 203 14.92 10.22 -16.37
C GLY A 203 13.94 9.87 -17.50
N ALA A 204 13.63 8.58 -17.67
CA ALA A 204 12.75 8.09 -18.74
C ALA A 204 11.33 7.76 -18.26
N LEU A 205 10.83 8.47 -17.24
CA LEU A 205 9.50 8.22 -16.70
C LEU A 205 8.41 8.59 -17.71
N GLY A 206 7.56 7.63 -18.08
CA GLY A 206 6.46 7.85 -19.01
C GLY A 206 6.87 7.79 -20.49
N GLU A 207 8.15 7.55 -20.79
CA GLU A 207 8.62 7.38 -22.16
C GLU A 207 8.39 5.94 -22.66
N PRO A 208 7.66 5.76 -23.77
CA PRO A 208 7.51 4.47 -24.40
C PRO A 208 8.87 3.99 -24.92
N TYR A 209 9.23 2.75 -24.59
CA TYR A 209 10.47 2.14 -25.07
C TYR A 209 10.19 1.32 -26.32
N ILE A 210 10.75 1.73 -27.46
CA ILE A 210 10.68 1.00 -28.73
C ILE A 210 12.10 0.60 -29.11
N ARG A 211 12.34 -0.70 -29.31
CA ARG A 211 13.68 -1.24 -29.58
C ARG A 211 14.23 -0.90 -30.98
N GLU A 212 13.35 -0.46 -31.88
CA GLU A 212 13.62 -0.36 -33.32
C GLU A 212 14.16 1.01 -33.77
N GLU A 213 14.08 2.06 -32.94
CA GLU A 213 14.69 3.37 -33.24
C GLU A 213 16.19 3.37 -32.91
N ARG A 214 16.98 2.70 -33.76
CA ARG A 214 18.43 2.85 -33.79
C ARG A 214 18.77 3.98 -34.77
N ARG A 215 18.86 5.23 -34.28
CA ARG A 215 19.51 6.35 -34.98
C ARG A 215 20.89 6.59 -34.40
#